data_AF-A0A659R644-F1
#
_entry.id   AF-A0A659R644-F1
#
_cell.length_a   1.000
_cell.length_b   1.000
_cell.length_c   1.000
_cell.angle_alpha   90.00
_cell.angle_beta   90.00
_cell.angle_gamma   90.00
#
_symmetry.space_group_name_H-M   'P 1'
#
loop_
_entity.id
_entity.type
_entity.pdbx_description
1 polymer ?
#
loop_
_entity_poly.entity_id
_entity_poly.type
_entity_poly.pdbx_seq_one_letter_code
_entity_poly.pdbx_strand_id
1 'polypeptide(L)'
;MQICLMDETGATDGALSVLAARWGLEHDEDNPMALVLTPQHLELRKRDAPPLGGIFVDFGAGARAHRRKFGGGRGEAVAKAVGIKGDYLPDVVDATAGLGRDAFVLASVGCRVRMLERNPVVAAQLADGRPRGDAA
;
A
#
# COMPACT_ATOMS: atom_id res chain seq x y z
N MET A 1 13.83 6.91 -9.42
CA MET A 1 13.47 5.55 -9.92
C MET A 1 12.63 5.71 -11.16
N GLN A 2 12.98 5.03 -12.26
CA GLN A 2 12.26 5.15 -13.53
C GLN A 2 11.04 4.22 -13.61
N ILE A 3 9.91 4.75 -14.05
CA ILE A 3 8.65 4.01 -14.26
C ILE A 3 7.75 4.79 -15.22
N CYS A 4 6.89 4.11 -15.97
CA CYS A 4 5.89 4.80 -16.80
C CYS A 4 4.82 5.40 -15.89
N LEU A 5 4.73 6.74 -15.86
CA LEU A 5 3.71 7.46 -15.08
C LEU A 5 2.52 7.78 -15.98
N MET A 6 1.31 7.35 -15.57
CA MET A 6 0.07 7.57 -16.33
C MET A 6 -0.98 8.26 -15.44
N ASP A 7 -1.64 9.27 -16.00
CA ASP A 7 -2.74 9.97 -15.34
C ASP A 7 -4.07 9.60 -16.01
N GLU A 8 -4.93 8.92 -15.28
CA GLU A 8 -6.29 8.54 -15.68
C GLU A 8 -7.36 9.27 -14.85
N THR A 9 -6.97 10.28 -14.05
CA THR A 9 -7.91 11.04 -13.22
C THR A 9 -8.85 11.92 -14.03
N GLY A 10 -8.43 12.32 -15.23
CA GLY A 10 -9.09 13.36 -16.03
C GLY A 10 -8.94 14.77 -15.44
N ALA A 11 -8.21 14.92 -14.34
CA ALA A 11 -7.88 16.21 -13.75
C ALA A 11 -6.62 16.80 -14.39
N THR A 12 -6.50 18.12 -14.35
CA THR A 12 -5.31 18.87 -14.82
C THR A 12 -4.65 19.63 -13.68
N ASP A 13 -4.80 19.13 -12.45
CA ASP A 13 -4.29 19.74 -11.22
C ASP A 13 -2.81 19.40 -10.93
N GLY A 14 -2.20 18.54 -11.75
CA GLY A 14 -0.80 18.15 -11.62
C GLY A 14 -0.54 17.16 -10.48
N ALA A 15 -1.57 16.50 -9.93
CA ALA A 15 -1.42 15.56 -8.82
C ALA A 15 -0.35 14.49 -9.06
N LEU A 16 -0.30 13.92 -10.27
CA LEU A 16 0.72 12.91 -10.63
C LEU A 16 2.15 13.48 -10.61
N SER A 17 2.34 14.74 -11.01
CA SER A 17 3.65 15.41 -10.97
C SER A 17 4.12 15.66 -9.54
N VAL A 18 3.21 16.09 -8.65
CA VAL A 18 3.49 16.26 -7.22
C VAL A 18 3.85 14.92 -6.57
N LEU A 19 3.12 13.86 -6.90
CA LEU A 19 3.39 12.50 -6.45
C LEU A 19 4.78 12.04 -6.90
N ALA A 20 5.12 12.22 -8.17
CA ALA A 20 6.41 11.83 -8.72
C ALA A 20 7.56 12.55 -8.01
N ALA A 21 7.45 13.86 -7.82
CA ALA A 21 8.45 14.65 -7.11
C ALA A 21 8.62 14.20 -5.65
N ARG A 22 7.51 13.94 -4.93
CA ARG A 22 7.53 13.49 -3.54
C ARG A 22 8.28 12.17 -3.35
N TRP A 23 8.15 11.26 -4.31
CA TRP A 23 8.74 9.92 -4.23
C TRP A 23 9.99 9.74 -5.09
N GLY A 24 10.50 10.80 -5.74
CA GLY A 24 11.68 10.71 -6.60
C GLY A 24 11.48 9.76 -7.79
N LEU A 25 10.28 9.78 -8.38
CA LEU A 25 9.94 9.00 -9.57
C LEU A 25 10.23 9.81 -10.83
N GLU A 26 10.79 9.14 -11.82
CA GLU A 26 11.11 9.70 -13.13
C GLU A 26 10.25 8.97 -14.16
N HIS A 27 9.56 9.75 -15.01
CA HIS A 27 8.76 9.17 -16.08
C HIS A 27 9.67 8.51 -17.12
N ASP A 28 9.34 7.26 -17.46
CA ASP A 28 9.97 6.46 -18.50
C ASP A 28 8.89 5.83 -19.37
N GLU A 29 8.69 6.37 -20.58
CA GLU A 29 7.64 5.97 -21.52
C GLU A 29 7.78 4.53 -21.98
N ASP A 30 8.97 3.94 -21.95
CA ASP A 30 9.25 2.58 -22.42
C ASP A 30 9.29 1.55 -21.27
N ASN A 31 9.12 1.98 -20.03
CA ASN A 31 9.19 1.10 -18.87
C ASN A 31 8.13 -0.02 -18.95
N PRO A 32 8.45 -1.30 -18.67
CA PRO A 32 7.46 -2.37 -18.71
C PRO A 32 6.40 -2.27 -17.60
N MET A 33 6.66 -1.47 -16.56
CA MET A 33 5.74 -1.20 -15.46
C MET A 33 5.14 0.20 -15.60
N ALA A 34 3.86 0.33 -15.28
CA ALA A 34 3.19 1.62 -15.19
C ALA A 34 2.64 1.86 -13.79
N LEU A 35 2.89 3.05 -13.25
CA LEU A 35 2.22 3.56 -12.07
C LEU A 35 1.13 4.52 -12.53
N VAL A 36 -0.12 4.12 -12.30
CA VAL A 36 -1.30 4.79 -12.85
C VAL A 36 -2.08 5.44 -11.72
N LEU A 37 -2.28 6.75 -11.82
CA LEU A 37 -3.17 7.49 -10.93
C LEU A 37 -4.57 7.49 -11.54
N THR A 38 -5.49 6.78 -10.90
CA THR A 38 -6.91 6.72 -11.30
C THR A 38 -7.73 7.70 -10.45
N PRO A 39 -9.01 7.95 -10.77
CA PRO A 39 -9.86 8.77 -9.91
C PRO A 39 -10.07 8.20 -8.49
N GLN A 40 -9.82 6.91 -8.28
CA GLN A 40 -10.08 6.23 -7.01
C GLN A 40 -8.81 5.96 -6.20
N HIS A 41 -7.73 5.53 -6.86
CA HIS A 41 -6.50 5.06 -6.21
C HIS A 41 -5.30 5.08 -7.16
N LEU A 42 -4.11 4.85 -6.59
CA LEU A 42 -2.86 4.63 -7.28
C LEU A 42 -2.58 3.13 -7.45
N GLU A 43 -2.37 2.67 -8.68
CA GLU A 43 -2.11 1.26 -8.97
C GLU A 43 -0.88 1.01 -9.83
N LEU A 44 -0.27 -0.15 -9.65
CA LEU A 44 0.84 -0.66 -10.46
C LEU A 44 0.32 -1.66 -11.49
N ARG A 45 0.66 -1.45 -12.76
CA ARG A 45 0.31 -2.33 -13.87
C ARG A 45 1.56 -2.89 -14.54
N LYS A 46 1.46 -4.12 -15.03
CA LYS A 46 2.44 -4.73 -15.94
C LYS A 46 1.94 -4.52 -17.37
N ARG A 47 2.59 -3.65 -18.15
CA ARG A 47 2.07 -3.16 -19.45
C ARG A 47 2.00 -4.25 -20.53
N ASP A 48 2.90 -5.22 -20.47
CA ASP A 48 2.94 -6.37 -21.39
C ASP A 48 1.93 -7.48 -21.03
N ALA A 49 1.21 -7.35 -19.91
CA ALA A 49 0.21 -8.31 -19.46
C ALA A 49 -1.09 -7.65 -18.99
N PRO A 50 -1.81 -6.89 -19.85
CA PRO A 50 -3.06 -6.21 -19.49
C PRO A 50 -4.12 -7.09 -18.80
N PRO A 51 -4.31 -8.39 -19.15
CA PRO A 51 -5.28 -9.25 -18.49
C PRO A 51 -5.05 -9.47 -16.98
N LEU A 52 -3.86 -9.18 -16.46
CA LEU A 52 -3.59 -9.27 -15.01
C LEU A 52 -4.22 -8.13 -14.21
N GLY A 53 -4.57 -7.02 -14.87
CA GLY A 53 -5.06 -5.82 -14.21
C GLY A 53 -3.99 -5.08 -13.39
N GLY A 54 -4.42 -4.03 -12.68
CA GLY A 54 -3.61 -3.28 -11.73
C GLY A 54 -3.65 -3.86 -10.33
N ILE A 55 -2.56 -3.69 -9.59
CA ILE A 55 -2.52 -3.95 -8.14
C ILE A 55 -2.42 -2.63 -7.39
N PHE A 56 -3.16 -2.52 -6.29
CA PHE A 56 -3.15 -1.34 -5.42
C PHE A 56 -3.28 -1.76 -3.95
N VAL A 57 -2.97 -0.81 -3.06
CA VAL A 57 -3.11 -1.01 -1.62
C VAL A 57 -4.48 -0.52 -1.19
N ASP A 58 -5.30 -1.43 -0.69
CA ASP A 58 -6.60 -1.12 -0.11
C ASP A 58 -6.68 -1.63 1.33
N PHE A 59 -6.66 -0.70 2.30
CA PHE A 59 -6.87 -1.01 3.71
C PHE A 59 -8.35 -0.91 4.14
N GLY A 60 -9.22 -0.32 3.31
CA GLY A 60 -10.62 -0.01 3.65
C GLY A 60 -11.62 -1.08 3.17
N ALA A 61 -11.37 -1.74 2.06
CA ALA A 61 -12.29 -2.69 1.43
C ALA A 61 -11.62 -4.01 0.96
N GLY A 62 -12.40 -4.86 0.29
CA GLY A 62 -11.91 -6.08 -0.36
C GLY A 62 -11.37 -7.18 0.56
N ALA A 63 -10.35 -7.90 0.08
CA ALA A 63 -9.77 -9.07 0.75
C ALA A 63 -9.22 -8.76 2.15
N ARG A 64 -8.82 -7.51 2.42
CA ARG A 64 -8.29 -7.10 3.73
C ARG A 64 -9.40 -6.82 4.74
N ALA A 65 -10.52 -6.25 4.32
CA ALA A 65 -11.73 -6.18 5.16
C ALA A 65 -12.26 -7.59 5.50
N HIS A 66 -12.19 -8.52 4.55
CA HIS A 66 -12.51 -9.93 4.79
C HIS A 66 -11.51 -10.59 5.76
N ARG A 67 -10.18 -10.41 5.56
CA ARG A 67 -9.15 -10.94 6.48
C ARG A 67 -9.25 -10.33 7.89
N ARG A 68 -9.65 -9.06 8.01
CA ARG A 68 -9.94 -8.46 9.33
C ARG A 68 -11.11 -9.14 10.04
N LYS A 69 -12.17 -9.50 9.30
CA LYS A 69 -13.37 -10.16 9.86
C LYS A 69 -13.21 -11.67 10.08
N PHE A 70 -12.48 -12.36 9.20
CA PHE A 70 -12.45 -13.83 9.13
C PHE A 70 -11.03 -14.45 9.12
N GLY A 71 -9.97 -13.64 9.07
CA GLY A 71 -8.58 -14.12 9.03
C GLY A 71 -8.08 -14.64 10.38
N GLY A 72 -8.85 -14.46 11.46
CA GLY A 72 -8.51 -14.94 12.79
C GLY A 72 -7.86 -13.88 13.69
N GLY A 73 -7.47 -12.72 13.17
CA GLY A 73 -6.95 -11.59 13.95
C GLY A 73 -5.79 -11.99 14.86
N ARG A 74 -6.02 -12.04 16.18
CA ARG A 74 -5.04 -12.53 17.18
C ARG A 74 -4.61 -13.99 16.93
N GLY A 75 -5.42 -14.77 16.21
CA GLY A 75 -5.17 -16.16 15.84
C GLY A 75 -4.21 -16.35 14.67
N GLU A 76 -3.90 -15.30 13.90
CA GLU A 76 -3.00 -15.39 12.74
C GLU A 76 -1.57 -15.74 13.15
N ALA A 77 -0.85 -16.48 12.29
CA ALA A 77 0.52 -16.89 12.54
C ALA A 77 1.43 -15.67 12.81
N VAL A 78 1.25 -14.58 12.06
CA VAL A 78 2.03 -13.35 12.26
C VAL A 78 1.72 -12.67 13.58
N ALA A 79 0.45 -12.64 14.02
CA ALA A 79 0.05 -12.08 15.31
C ALA A 79 0.66 -12.87 16.49
N LYS A 80 0.63 -14.20 16.40
CA LYS A 80 1.26 -15.08 17.40
C LYS A 80 2.78 -14.94 17.41
N ALA A 81 3.40 -14.83 16.23
CA ALA A 81 4.85 -14.72 16.09
C ALA A 81 5.41 -13.45 16.74
N VAL A 82 4.70 -12.33 16.66
CA VAL A 82 5.09 -11.08 17.35
C VAL A 82 4.68 -11.06 18.84
N GLY A 83 4.10 -12.16 19.35
CA GLY A 83 3.84 -12.36 20.77
C GLY A 83 2.48 -11.89 21.28
N ILE A 84 1.53 -11.50 20.41
CA ILE A 84 0.22 -11.02 20.82
C ILE A 84 -0.52 -12.08 21.64
N LYS A 85 -0.81 -11.78 22.92
CA LYS A 85 -1.51 -12.68 23.85
C LYS A 85 -2.20 -11.89 24.96
N GLY A 86 -3.42 -12.27 25.34
CA GLY A 86 -4.16 -11.57 26.40
C GLY A 86 -4.45 -10.11 26.02
N ASP A 87 -3.94 -9.18 26.79
CA ASP A 87 -3.95 -7.72 26.58
C ASP A 87 -2.64 -7.17 26.01
N TYR A 88 -1.58 -7.99 25.91
CA TYR A 88 -0.31 -7.56 25.32
C TYR A 88 -0.45 -7.27 23.82
N LEU A 89 -0.14 -6.03 23.46
CA LEU A 89 -0.17 -5.44 22.12
C LEU A 89 1.11 -4.60 21.92
N PRO A 90 2.18 -5.16 21.33
CA PRO A 90 3.44 -4.45 21.18
C PRO A 90 3.36 -3.32 20.14
N ASP A 91 4.25 -2.34 20.30
CA ASP A 91 4.63 -1.46 19.20
C ASP A 91 5.49 -2.26 18.21
N VAL A 92 5.12 -2.25 16.93
CA VAL A 92 5.79 -3.04 15.89
C VAL A 92 6.45 -2.12 14.87
N VAL A 93 7.65 -2.49 14.45
CA VAL A 93 8.30 -1.93 13.26
C VAL A 93 8.33 -3.00 12.17
N ASP A 94 7.56 -2.79 11.11
CA ASP A 94 7.66 -3.59 9.89
C ASP A 94 8.69 -2.94 8.97
N ALA A 95 9.90 -3.50 8.97
CA ALA A 95 11.02 -2.96 8.20
C ALA A 95 10.95 -3.28 6.69
N THR A 96 9.97 -4.09 6.28
CA THR A 96 9.83 -4.62 4.91
C THR A 96 8.36 -4.58 4.49
N ALA A 97 7.75 -3.41 4.59
CA ALA A 97 6.30 -3.25 4.55
C ALA A 97 5.65 -3.87 3.31
N GLY A 98 6.27 -3.73 2.13
CA GLY A 98 5.69 -4.22 0.89
C GLY A 98 4.30 -3.64 0.66
N LEU A 99 3.30 -4.47 0.41
CA LEU A 99 1.91 -4.01 0.28
C LEU A 99 1.20 -3.80 1.63
N GLY A 100 1.90 -3.92 2.76
CA GLY A 100 1.37 -3.65 4.10
C GLY A 100 0.38 -4.69 4.63
N ARG A 101 0.37 -5.90 4.06
CA ARG A 101 -0.63 -6.93 4.40
C ARG A 101 -0.54 -7.38 5.84
N ASP A 102 0.66 -7.71 6.31
CA ASP A 102 0.86 -8.22 7.67
C ASP A 102 0.88 -7.07 8.69
N ALA A 103 1.50 -5.93 8.34
CA ALA A 103 1.37 -4.69 9.09
C ALA A 103 -0.10 -4.31 9.37
N PHE A 104 -0.97 -4.44 8.37
CA PHE A 104 -2.40 -4.18 8.53
C PHE A 104 -3.10 -5.18 9.47
N VAL A 105 -2.72 -6.47 9.44
CA VAL A 105 -3.23 -7.46 10.39
C VAL A 105 -2.87 -7.06 11.82
N LEU A 106 -1.60 -6.73 12.06
CA LEU A 106 -1.11 -6.32 13.37
C LEU A 106 -1.78 -5.03 13.86
N ALA A 107 -1.91 -4.03 12.99
CA ALA A 107 -2.61 -2.79 13.28
C ALA A 107 -4.11 -3.01 13.57
N SER A 108 -4.78 -3.87 12.79
CA SER A 108 -6.20 -4.21 12.98
C SER A 108 -6.48 -4.93 14.29
N VAL A 109 -5.49 -5.64 14.84
CA VAL A 109 -5.55 -6.29 16.15
C VAL A 109 -5.32 -5.30 17.31
N GLY A 110 -4.76 -4.12 17.03
CA GLY A 110 -4.53 -3.05 18.00
C GLY A 110 -3.05 -2.72 18.25
N CYS A 111 -2.11 -3.32 17.52
CA CYS A 111 -0.70 -2.92 17.63
C CYS A 111 -0.49 -1.55 16.97
N ARG A 112 0.41 -0.74 17.51
CA ARG A 112 0.87 0.47 16.83
C ARG A 112 2.01 0.10 15.89
N VAL A 113 1.76 0.15 14.59
CA VAL A 113 2.71 -0.33 13.57
C VAL A 113 3.34 0.85 12.85
N ARG A 114 4.68 0.84 12.75
CA ARG A 114 5.45 1.72 11.86
C ARG A 114 5.99 0.88 10.71
N MET A 115 5.71 1.31 9.48
CA MET A 115 6.14 0.64 8.26
C MET A 115 7.32 1.39 7.65
N LEU A 116 8.34 0.66 7.22
CA LEU A 116 9.42 1.15 6.38
C LEU A 116 9.35 0.44 5.03
N GLU A 117 9.43 1.22 3.96
CA GLU A 117 9.52 0.74 2.59
C GLU A 117 10.58 1.56 1.86
N ARG A 118 11.49 0.86 1.19
CA ARG A 118 12.62 1.48 0.48
C ARG A 118 12.30 1.73 -0.99
N ASN A 119 11.37 0.97 -1.57
CA ASN A 119 10.97 1.11 -2.95
C ASN A 119 9.96 2.27 -3.07
N PRO A 120 10.29 3.36 -3.79
CA PRO A 120 9.45 4.55 -3.84
C PRO A 120 8.09 4.31 -4.50
N VAL A 121 7.99 3.38 -5.46
CA VAL A 121 6.72 3.01 -6.10
C VAL A 121 5.79 2.28 -5.13
N VAL A 122 6.35 1.38 -4.32
CA VAL A 122 5.59 0.65 -3.30
C VAL A 122 5.20 1.59 -2.14
N ALA A 123 6.12 2.47 -1.74
CA ALA A 123 5.86 3.49 -0.72
C ALA A 123 4.75 4.46 -1.16
N ALA A 124 4.72 4.87 -2.43
CA ALA A 124 3.65 5.67 -3.01
C ALA A 124 2.29 4.96 -2.92
N GLN A 125 2.22 3.68 -3.29
CA GLN A 125 0.99 2.88 -3.16
C GLN A 125 0.55 2.73 -1.70
N LEU A 126 1.47 2.46 -0.78
CA LEU A 126 1.16 2.39 0.66
C LEU A 126 0.59 3.70 1.21
N ALA A 127 1.12 4.83 0.75
CA ALA A 127 0.66 6.15 1.16
C ALA A 127 -0.71 6.50 0.57
N ASP A 128 -1.00 6.09 -0.65
CA ASP A 128 -2.33 6.24 -1.28
C ASP A 128 -3.41 5.41 -0.58
N GLY A 129 -3.09 4.17 -0.24
CA GLY A 129 -4.02 3.25 0.41
C GLY A 129 -4.37 3.60 1.87
N ARG A 130 -3.64 4.53 2.51
CA ARG A 130 -3.88 4.93 3.91
C ARG A 130 -5.30 5.52 4.07
N PRO A 131 -6.02 5.19 5.16
CA PRO A 131 -7.28 5.84 5.47
C PRO A 131 -7.09 7.36 5.54
N ARG A 132 -7.96 8.11 4.86
CA ARG A 132 -7.89 9.59 4.75
C ARG A 132 -8.11 10.35 6.08
N GLY A 133 -8.05 9.67 7.23
CA GLY A 133 -8.15 10.22 8.59
C GLY A 133 -6.91 10.01 9.48
N ASP A 134 -5.90 9.27 9.03
CA ASP A 134 -4.70 8.93 9.84
C ASP A 134 -3.48 9.78 9.45
N ALA A 135 -3.67 11.11 9.48
CA ALA A 135 -2.57 12.06 9.57
C ALA A 135 -2.24 12.25 11.06
N ALA A 136 -1.28 11.49 11.55
CA ALA A 136 -0.60 11.71 12.83
C ALA A 136 0.90 11.53 12.62
#